data_AF-A0A6L8E0A9-F1
#
_entry.id   AF-A0A6L8E0A9-F1
#
_cell.length_a   1.000
_cell.length_b   1.000
_cell.length_c   1.000
_cell.angle_alpha   90.00
_cell.angle_beta   90.00
_cell.angle_gamma   90.00
#
_symmetry.space_group_name_H-M   'P 1'
#
loop_
_entity.id
_entity.type
_entity.pdbx_description
1 polymer ?
#
loop_
_entity_poly.entity_id
_entity_poly.type
_entity_poly.pdbx_seq_one_letter_code
_entity_poly.pdbx_strand_id
1 'polypeptide(L)'
;MSRTHVPLDIPVVLDRLRHRYPSLLVDSVVEHEPGRRVRAVKNVTVNEEYFQGHFPGNPLMPGVMMIETLMQVATLLLLGPSSDVPTGRAALRGVNNAKFRKQVFPGDRLCLDVTLRSRDAEVAVVRGVATVDGQTVAEAELLVGIERSAYVDKTAKVHQDAVLGPDTVVGPHAIVGAGVRMGRGCRVGASVVVDGDTELGDECEIFPFASVGLIPQDLKYEGEETRLVIGHRNVIREFVTIHRGTRGGGGLTLVGNDNVFMAYAHVAHDCIVGNKTIFGNGATLGGHVVVEDEATISAFSGVHQFCRVGRQAFIGGYSVVTMDALPYGKTVGNRARLYGVNTIGLQRRGASPQTITQLKRAFRYLLQSKLNTTRALARIDTDENLDGHEVRYLVEFIRTSRRGVNLRRPARRVEPVVVEE
;
A
#
# COMPACT_ATOMS: atom_id res chain seq x y z
N MET A 1 26.42 -33.54 -13.56
CA MET A 1 25.32 -32.62 -13.27
C MET A 1 25.83 -31.58 -12.28
N SER A 2 25.87 -30.32 -12.69
CA SER A 2 26.41 -29.22 -11.88
C SER A 2 25.53 -29.00 -10.64
N ARG A 3 26.07 -29.20 -9.44
CA ARG A 3 25.40 -28.86 -8.18
C ARG A 3 25.48 -27.34 -8.00
N THR A 4 24.41 -26.64 -8.34
CA THR A 4 24.27 -25.21 -8.05
C THR A 4 24.14 -25.03 -6.53
N HIS A 5 25.25 -24.71 -5.86
CA HIS A 5 25.23 -24.31 -4.46
C HIS A 5 24.65 -22.89 -4.36
N VAL A 6 23.45 -22.75 -3.84
CA VAL A 6 22.87 -21.44 -3.50
C VAL A 6 23.37 -21.04 -2.11
N PRO A 7 24.18 -19.97 -1.97
CA PRO A 7 24.63 -19.51 -0.66
C PRO A 7 23.43 -19.07 0.19
N LEU A 8 23.40 -19.52 1.45
CA LEU A 8 22.38 -19.20 2.45
C LEU A 8 23.00 -18.31 3.53
N ASP A 9 22.44 -17.11 3.74
CA ASP A 9 22.78 -16.27 4.89
C ASP A 9 22.04 -16.80 6.13
N ILE A 10 22.70 -17.71 6.84
CA ILE A 10 22.11 -18.44 7.98
C ILE A 10 21.62 -17.48 9.08
N PRO A 11 22.41 -16.48 9.54
CA PRO A 11 21.93 -15.52 10.52
C PRO A 11 20.64 -14.80 10.12
N VAL A 12 20.56 -14.30 8.88
CA VAL A 12 19.38 -13.55 8.39
C VAL A 12 18.14 -14.43 8.26
N VAL A 13 18.29 -15.70 7.89
CA VAL A 13 17.14 -16.61 7.77
C VAL A 13 16.69 -17.11 9.14
N LEU A 14 17.62 -17.41 10.05
CA LEU A 14 17.27 -17.82 11.42
C LEU A 14 16.68 -16.68 12.26
N ASP A 15 16.90 -15.42 11.88
CA ASP A 15 16.19 -14.22 12.37
C ASP A 15 14.65 -14.37 12.38
N ARG A 16 14.15 -15.21 11.47
CA ARG A 16 12.72 -15.51 11.22
C ARG A 16 12.14 -16.57 12.15
N LEU A 17 12.95 -17.17 13.02
CA LEU A 17 12.45 -17.95 14.15
C LEU A 17 11.91 -17.03 15.24
N ARG A 18 11.00 -17.56 16.05
CA ARG A 18 10.47 -16.85 17.23
C ARG A 18 11.46 -16.83 18.42
N HIS A 19 12.51 -17.65 18.40
CA HIS A 19 13.51 -17.78 19.47
C HIS A 19 14.93 -17.55 18.94
N ARG A 20 15.84 -16.96 19.73
CA ARG A 20 17.17 -16.51 19.26
C ARG A 20 18.37 -16.93 20.10
N TYR A 21 18.50 -16.41 21.30
CA TYR A 21 19.63 -16.67 22.18
C TYR A 21 19.14 -17.47 23.40
N PRO A 22 19.88 -18.50 23.86
CA PRO A 22 21.16 -19.04 23.36
C PRO A 22 21.02 -20.02 22.17
N SER A 23 19.87 -20.07 21.52
CA SER A 23 19.43 -21.21 20.70
C SER A 23 19.80 -21.18 19.22
N LEU A 24 20.83 -20.45 18.75
CA LEU A 24 21.32 -20.64 17.36
C LEU A 24 22.30 -21.81 17.33
N LEU A 25 21.84 -22.95 16.82
CA LEU A 25 22.57 -24.21 16.94
C LEU A 25 23.23 -24.61 15.62
N VAL A 26 22.58 -24.38 14.47
CA VAL A 26 23.10 -24.83 13.17
C VAL A 26 24.37 -24.07 12.79
N ASP A 27 25.47 -24.79 12.55
CA ASP A 27 26.77 -24.18 12.23
C ASP A 27 26.94 -23.90 10.73
N SER A 28 26.47 -24.80 9.87
CA SER A 28 26.62 -24.64 8.41
C SER A 28 25.63 -25.48 7.60
N VAL A 29 25.34 -25.03 6.39
CA VAL A 29 24.58 -25.78 5.37
C VAL A 29 25.57 -26.43 4.42
N VAL A 30 25.44 -27.75 4.23
CA VAL A 30 26.35 -28.56 3.40
C VAL A 30 25.74 -28.84 2.03
N GLU A 31 24.44 -29.13 1.96
CA GLU A 31 23.71 -29.34 0.70
C GLU A 31 22.35 -28.64 0.78
N HIS A 32 21.90 -28.04 -0.32
CA HIS A 32 20.59 -27.41 -0.43
C HIS A 32 19.99 -27.68 -1.81
N GLU A 33 18.85 -28.36 -1.81
CA GLU A 33 17.95 -28.52 -2.95
C GLU A 33 16.68 -27.70 -2.66
N PRO A 34 16.55 -26.48 -3.23
CA PRO A 34 15.45 -25.57 -2.94
C PRO A 34 14.07 -26.22 -3.06
N GLY A 35 13.22 -26.00 -2.07
CA GLY A 35 11.85 -26.54 -2.01
C GLY A 35 11.76 -28.05 -1.77
N ARG A 36 12.89 -28.77 -1.62
CA ARG A 36 12.89 -30.22 -1.44
C ARG A 36 13.64 -30.67 -0.20
N ARG A 37 14.91 -30.28 -0.05
CA ARG A 37 15.78 -30.83 0.99
C ARG A 37 16.93 -29.90 1.36
N VAL A 38 17.28 -29.84 2.64
CA VAL A 38 18.50 -29.20 3.14
C VAL A 38 19.25 -30.19 4.02
N ARG A 39 20.57 -30.23 3.87
CA ARG A 39 21.49 -30.90 4.79
C ARG A 39 22.38 -29.87 5.46
N ALA A 40 22.44 -29.91 6.78
CA ALA A 40 23.21 -29.00 7.61
C ALA A 40 24.00 -29.75 8.67
N VAL A 41 24.89 -29.05 9.37
CA VAL A 41 25.74 -29.61 10.42
C VAL A 41 25.59 -28.81 11.71
N LYS A 42 25.55 -29.55 12.83
CA LYS A 42 25.72 -29.07 14.20
C LYS A 42 26.88 -29.84 14.85
N ASN A 43 27.92 -29.15 15.26
CA ASN A 43 28.99 -29.66 16.11
C ASN A 43 28.55 -29.48 17.57
N VAL A 44 28.59 -30.57 18.33
CA VAL A 44 28.17 -30.59 19.72
C VAL A 44 29.38 -30.24 20.58
N THR A 45 29.36 -29.07 21.20
CA THR A 45 30.48 -28.59 22.03
C THR A 45 30.13 -28.65 23.50
N VAL A 46 31.11 -28.99 24.35
CA VAL A 46 30.91 -29.07 25.80
C VAL A 46 30.48 -27.72 26.41
N ASN A 47 30.73 -26.61 25.70
CA ASN A 47 30.40 -25.26 26.14
C ASN A 47 28.92 -24.88 25.95
N GLU A 48 28.08 -25.75 25.41
CA GLU A 48 26.65 -25.43 25.24
C GLU A 48 25.94 -25.35 26.60
N GLU A 49 25.15 -24.28 26.80
CA GLU A 49 24.58 -23.92 28.11
C GLU A 49 23.77 -25.06 28.75
N TYR A 50 23.06 -25.86 27.94
CA TYR A 50 22.24 -26.94 28.45
C TYR A 50 23.05 -28.06 29.14
N PHE A 51 24.35 -28.21 28.87
CA PHE A 51 25.19 -29.18 29.57
C PHE A 51 25.49 -28.80 31.02
N GLN A 52 25.28 -27.54 31.43
CA GLN A 52 25.47 -27.11 32.81
C GLN A 52 24.45 -27.74 33.77
N GLY A 53 23.25 -28.06 33.27
CA GLY A 53 22.15 -28.59 34.09
C GLY A 53 21.57 -29.92 33.61
N HIS A 54 21.76 -30.30 32.34
CA HIS A 54 21.22 -31.54 31.79
C HIS A 54 22.14 -32.72 32.11
N PHE A 55 21.80 -33.43 33.21
CA PHE A 55 22.54 -34.54 33.83
C PHE A 55 23.94 -34.15 34.33
N PRO A 56 24.06 -33.65 35.57
CA PRO A 56 25.35 -33.33 36.18
C PRO A 56 26.34 -34.50 36.10
N GLY A 57 27.53 -34.25 35.55
CA GLY A 57 28.58 -35.25 35.37
C GLY A 57 28.42 -36.17 34.15
N ASN A 58 27.34 -36.05 33.39
CA ASN A 58 27.11 -36.80 32.15
C ASN A 58 26.56 -35.89 31.05
N PRO A 59 27.43 -35.16 30.32
CA PRO A 59 27.01 -34.14 29.36
C PRO A 59 26.36 -34.79 28.14
N LEU A 60 25.05 -35.00 28.21
CA LEU A 60 24.23 -35.60 27.16
C LEU A 60 23.39 -34.53 26.46
N MET A 61 23.37 -34.50 25.13
CA MET A 61 22.54 -33.53 24.40
C MET A 61 21.05 -33.90 24.57
N PRO A 62 20.19 -32.97 25.02
CA PRO A 62 18.76 -33.25 25.17
C PRO A 62 18.09 -33.57 23.83
N GLY A 63 17.15 -34.51 23.83
CA GLY A 63 16.36 -34.84 22.63
C GLY A 63 15.65 -33.62 22.02
N VAL A 64 15.13 -32.73 22.87
CA VAL A 64 14.50 -31.47 22.44
C VAL A 64 15.45 -30.54 21.69
N MET A 65 16.75 -30.55 22.01
CA MET A 65 17.74 -29.76 21.28
C MET A 65 18.05 -30.36 19.90
N MET A 66 17.95 -31.69 19.77
CA MET A 66 18.01 -32.33 18.45
C MET A 66 16.76 -31.99 17.60
N ILE A 67 15.59 -31.85 18.22
CA ILE A 67 14.40 -31.37 17.51
C ILE A 67 14.53 -29.89 17.11
N GLU A 68 15.05 -29.05 18.01
CA GLU A 68 15.28 -27.62 17.75
C GLU A 68 16.28 -27.41 16.60
N THR A 69 17.37 -28.18 16.55
CA THR A 69 18.31 -28.13 15.40
C THR A 69 17.62 -28.52 14.10
N LEU A 70 16.80 -29.57 14.08
CA LEU A 70 16.01 -29.95 12.90
C LEU A 70 14.99 -28.86 12.51
N MET A 71 14.39 -28.17 13.49
CA MET A 71 13.46 -27.06 13.25
C MET A 71 14.16 -25.84 12.64
N GLN A 72 15.38 -25.54 13.07
CA GLN A 72 16.21 -24.49 12.44
C GLN A 72 16.51 -24.82 10.98
N VAL A 73 16.91 -26.07 10.69
CA VAL A 73 17.17 -26.51 9.32
C VAL A 73 15.90 -26.52 8.48
N ALA A 74 14.75 -26.88 9.06
CA ALA A 74 13.45 -26.75 8.41
C ALA A 74 13.13 -25.28 8.04
N THR A 75 13.46 -24.35 8.93
CA THR A 75 13.27 -22.92 8.66
C THR A 75 14.15 -22.43 7.51
N LEU A 76 15.41 -22.90 7.43
CA LEU A 76 16.29 -22.62 6.29
C LEU A 76 15.70 -23.14 4.96
N LEU A 77 15.09 -24.34 4.98
CA LEU A 77 14.43 -24.93 3.81
C LEU A 77 13.17 -24.16 3.38
N LEU A 78 12.36 -23.70 4.35
CA LEU A 78 11.04 -23.10 4.09
C LEU A 78 11.12 -21.59 3.79
N LEU A 79 12.01 -20.88 4.48
CA LEU A 79 12.12 -19.42 4.47
C LEU A 79 13.46 -18.93 3.90
N GLY A 80 14.20 -19.79 3.20
CA GLY A 80 15.41 -19.40 2.48
C GLY A 80 15.17 -18.38 1.35
N PRO A 81 16.22 -17.98 0.60
CA PRO A 81 16.17 -16.94 -0.43
C PRO A 81 15.12 -17.14 -1.53
N SER A 82 14.74 -18.39 -1.80
CA SER A 82 13.73 -18.76 -2.80
C SER A 82 12.30 -18.80 -2.26
N SER A 83 12.07 -18.34 -1.03
CA SER A 83 10.74 -18.35 -0.40
C SER A 83 9.81 -17.30 -1.01
N ASP A 84 8.56 -17.70 -1.22
CA ASP A 84 7.41 -16.87 -1.60
C ASP A 84 6.84 -16.05 -0.42
N VAL A 85 7.41 -16.24 0.78
CA VAL A 85 7.04 -15.51 2.00
C VAL A 85 8.30 -14.83 2.57
N PRO A 86 8.81 -13.77 1.91
CA PRO A 86 10.10 -13.17 2.25
C PRO A 86 10.16 -12.56 3.66
N THR A 87 8.99 -12.25 4.24
CA THR A 87 8.83 -11.70 5.60
C THR A 87 8.17 -12.70 6.56
N GLY A 88 8.07 -13.96 6.14
CA GLY A 88 7.45 -15.02 6.92
C GLY A 88 8.27 -15.35 8.16
N ARG A 89 7.58 -15.79 9.22
CA ARG A 89 8.18 -16.40 10.40
C ARG A 89 7.77 -17.86 10.49
N ALA A 90 8.68 -18.70 10.98
CA ALA A 90 8.42 -20.11 11.21
C ALA A 90 8.19 -20.37 12.70
N ALA A 91 7.19 -21.19 13.00
CA ALA A 91 6.89 -21.65 14.35
C ALA A 91 6.65 -23.16 14.35
N LEU A 92 7.28 -23.87 15.29
CA LEU A 92 7.00 -25.30 15.48
C LEU A 92 5.59 -25.45 16.08
N ARG A 93 4.71 -26.16 15.38
CA ARG A 93 3.31 -26.41 15.78
C ARG A 93 3.10 -27.81 16.33
N GLY A 94 3.94 -28.76 15.95
CA GLY A 94 3.84 -30.15 16.40
C GLY A 94 5.08 -30.96 16.06
N VAL A 95 5.30 -32.00 16.86
CA VAL A 95 6.38 -32.98 16.68
C VAL A 95 5.75 -34.35 16.70
N ASN A 96 5.78 -35.04 15.56
CA ASN A 96 5.19 -36.34 15.37
C ASN A 96 6.28 -37.40 15.16
N ASN A 97 6.00 -38.64 15.59
CA ASN A 97 6.86 -39.79 15.34
C ASN A 97 8.33 -39.59 15.76
N ALA A 98 8.59 -38.79 16.79
CA ALA A 98 9.93 -38.55 17.28
C ALA A 98 10.56 -39.82 17.85
N LYS A 99 11.77 -40.15 17.41
CA LYS A 99 12.56 -41.29 17.89
C LYS A 99 13.97 -40.84 18.20
N PHE A 100 14.42 -41.07 19.43
CA PHE A 100 15.79 -40.83 19.88
C PHE A 100 16.47 -42.19 20.06
N ARG A 101 17.40 -42.52 19.16
CA ARG A 101 17.95 -43.87 19.02
C ARG A 101 19.29 -44.04 19.72
N LYS A 102 20.06 -42.95 19.85
CA LYS A 102 21.37 -42.94 20.50
C LYS A 102 21.60 -41.65 21.26
N GLN A 103 22.44 -41.76 22.29
CA GLN A 103 22.96 -40.62 23.03
C GLN A 103 23.95 -39.85 22.15
N VAL A 104 23.98 -38.53 22.34
CA VAL A 104 24.85 -37.60 21.61
C VAL A 104 25.63 -36.79 22.64
N PHE A 105 26.94 -36.75 22.48
CA PHE A 105 27.89 -36.20 23.46
C PHE A 105 28.70 -35.04 22.86
N PRO A 106 29.32 -34.20 23.71
CA PRO A 106 30.36 -33.28 23.27
C PRO A 106 31.43 -33.98 22.42
N GLY A 107 31.77 -33.38 21.28
CA GLY A 107 32.67 -33.95 20.28
C GLY A 107 31.95 -34.58 19.09
N ASP A 108 30.67 -34.96 19.24
CA ASP A 108 29.88 -35.48 18.13
C ASP A 108 29.57 -34.39 17.09
N ARG A 109 29.48 -34.83 15.84
CA ARG A 109 28.97 -34.01 14.73
C ARG A 109 27.64 -34.55 14.25
N LEU A 110 26.58 -33.78 14.49
CA LEU A 110 25.25 -34.04 13.95
C LEU A 110 25.19 -33.61 12.49
N CYS A 111 24.93 -34.56 11.62
CA CYS A 111 24.48 -34.31 10.25
C CYS A 111 22.94 -34.28 10.23
N LEU A 112 22.37 -33.14 9.89
CA LEU A 112 20.94 -32.85 9.95
C LEU A 112 20.37 -32.88 8.54
N ASP A 113 19.50 -33.83 8.26
CA ASP A 113 18.85 -34.03 6.96
C ASP A 113 17.36 -33.70 7.07
N VAL A 114 16.93 -32.62 6.42
CA VAL A 114 15.53 -32.18 6.45
C VAL A 114 14.95 -32.20 5.05
N THR A 115 13.85 -32.93 4.88
CA THR A 115 13.14 -33.07 3.60
C THR A 115 11.71 -32.59 3.73
N LEU A 116 11.24 -31.78 2.79
CA LEU A 116 9.84 -31.35 2.71
C LEU A 116 8.96 -32.53 2.32
N ARG A 117 7.86 -32.76 3.06
CA ARG A 117 6.86 -33.78 2.73
C ARG A 117 5.66 -33.18 2.03
N SER A 118 5.09 -32.15 2.64
CA SER A 118 3.95 -31.40 2.11
C SER A 118 4.00 -29.97 2.61
N ARG A 119 3.33 -29.08 1.89
CA ARG A 119 3.22 -27.66 2.24
C ARG A 119 1.98 -27.05 1.61
N ASP A 120 1.33 -26.16 2.36
CA ASP A 120 0.38 -25.17 1.87
C ASP A 120 0.86 -23.74 2.22
N ALA A 121 -0.06 -22.76 2.18
CA ALA A 121 0.26 -21.37 2.42
C ALA A 121 0.64 -21.05 3.89
N GLU A 122 0.12 -21.81 4.85
CA GLU A 122 0.24 -21.53 6.29
C GLU A 122 1.02 -22.61 7.03
N VAL A 123 1.14 -23.82 6.48
CA VAL A 123 1.70 -24.98 7.17
C VAL A 123 2.59 -25.80 6.24
N ALA A 124 3.67 -26.33 6.79
CA ALA A 124 4.53 -27.31 6.15
C ALA A 124 4.77 -28.52 7.06
N VAL A 125 4.81 -29.70 6.46
CA VAL A 125 5.25 -30.94 7.11
C VAL A 125 6.63 -31.29 6.58
N VAL A 126 7.60 -31.41 7.47
CA VAL A 126 8.98 -31.78 7.13
C VAL A 126 9.39 -33.03 7.89
N ARG A 127 10.20 -33.89 7.27
CA ARG A 127 10.87 -34.98 7.96
C ARG A 127 12.30 -34.58 8.24
N GLY A 128 12.69 -34.59 9.51
CA GLY A 128 14.05 -34.38 9.98
C GLY A 128 14.70 -35.68 10.43
N VAL A 129 15.95 -35.90 10.05
CA VAL A 129 16.78 -37.03 10.48
C VAL A 129 18.15 -36.48 10.89
N ALA A 130 18.58 -36.75 12.11
CA ALA A 130 19.90 -36.44 12.61
C ALA A 130 20.75 -37.71 12.66
N THR A 131 21.99 -37.63 12.19
CA THR A 131 22.96 -38.74 12.23
C THR A 131 24.29 -38.32 12.83
N VAL A 132 24.99 -39.26 13.46
CA VAL A 132 26.40 -39.16 13.88
C VAL A 132 27.13 -40.35 13.26
N ASP A 133 28.23 -40.10 12.55
CA ASP A 133 29.00 -41.13 11.82
C ASP A 133 28.13 -42.05 10.94
N GLY A 134 27.13 -41.47 10.28
CA GLY A 134 26.19 -42.17 9.40
C GLY A 134 25.08 -42.94 10.12
N GLN A 135 25.09 -43.00 11.45
CA GLN A 135 24.06 -43.70 12.24
C GLN A 135 22.98 -42.73 12.72
N THR A 136 21.71 -43.09 12.56
CA THR A 136 20.59 -42.26 13.03
C THR A 136 20.56 -42.16 14.54
N VAL A 137 20.65 -40.94 15.05
CA VAL A 137 20.56 -40.62 16.48
C VAL A 137 19.19 -40.05 16.84
N ALA A 138 18.57 -39.27 15.93
CA ALA A 138 17.21 -38.79 16.08
C ALA A 138 16.47 -38.73 14.73
N GLU A 139 15.16 -38.92 14.75
CA GLU A 139 14.28 -38.58 13.62
C GLU A 139 12.93 -38.09 14.12
N ALA A 140 12.29 -37.19 13.39
CA ALA A 140 10.96 -36.70 13.68
C ALA A 140 10.28 -36.16 12.40
N GLU A 141 8.96 -36.09 12.45
CA GLU A 141 8.17 -35.30 11.53
C GLU A 141 7.73 -34.01 12.24
N LEU A 142 8.07 -32.86 11.67
CA LEU A 142 7.78 -31.55 12.26
C LEU A 142 6.65 -30.89 11.48
N LEU A 143 5.63 -30.45 12.21
CA LEU A 143 4.59 -29.58 11.69
C LEU A 143 5.02 -28.13 11.94
N VAL A 144 5.24 -27.38 10.87
CA VAL A 144 5.77 -26.01 10.91
C VAL A 144 4.69 -25.05 10.42
N GLY A 145 4.30 -24.10 11.26
CA GLY A 145 3.47 -22.97 10.85
C GLY A 145 4.32 -21.87 10.22
N ILE A 146 3.83 -21.30 9.11
CA ILE A 146 4.39 -20.19 8.37
C ILE A 146 3.46 -19.00 8.57
N GLU A 147 3.93 -17.99 9.28
CA GLU A 147 3.16 -16.79 9.57
C GLU A 147 3.70 -15.63 8.74
N ARG A 148 2.86 -15.06 7.88
CA ARG A 148 3.21 -13.85 7.12
C ARG A 148 3.19 -12.67 8.08
N SER A 149 4.28 -11.92 8.15
CA SER A 149 4.38 -10.73 9.00
C SER A 149 4.85 -9.52 8.20
N ALA A 150 4.73 -8.32 8.77
CA ALA A 150 5.37 -7.15 8.20
C ALA A 150 6.88 -7.22 8.41
N TYR A 151 7.66 -6.71 7.46
CA TYR A 151 9.08 -6.42 7.64
C TYR A 151 9.24 -4.95 8.00
N VAL A 152 10.01 -4.67 9.04
CA VAL A 152 10.35 -3.31 9.47
C VAL A 152 11.85 -3.20 9.47
N ASP A 153 12.39 -2.27 8.67
CA ASP A 153 13.82 -1.98 8.68
C ASP A 153 14.30 -1.57 10.08
N LYS A 154 15.49 -2.00 10.47
CA LYS A 154 16.08 -1.74 11.79
C LYS A 154 16.20 -0.25 12.15
N THR A 155 16.21 0.63 11.15
CA THR A 155 16.32 2.07 11.34
C THR A 155 14.97 2.78 11.33
N ALA A 156 13.89 2.08 10.98
CA ALA A 156 12.54 2.60 11.04
C ALA A 156 12.06 2.69 12.50
N LYS A 157 11.20 3.66 12.79
CA LYS A 157 10.55 3.86 14.08
C LYS A 157 9.06 3.62 13.94
N VAL A 158 8.64 2.41 14.27
CA VAL A 158 7.22 2.01 14.27
C VAL A 158 6.75 1.96 15.71
N HIS A 159 5.68 2.68 16.02
CA HIS A 159 5.08 2.63 17.35
C HIS A 159 4.50 1.24 17.64
N GLN A 160 4.56 0.77 18.88
CA GLN A 160 4.10 -0.57 19.27
C GLN A 160 2.61 -0.82 19.01
N ASP A 161 1.79 0.24 19.05
CA ASP A 161 0.34 0.17 18.84
C ASP A 161 -0.05 0.25 17.34
N ALA A 162 0.91 0.53 16.45
CA ALA A 162 0.65 0.54 15.03
C ALA A 162 0.32 -0.86 14.52
N VAL A 163 -0.67 -0.98 13.64
CA VAL A 163 -1.09 -2.26 13.06
C VAL A 163 -0.62 -2.34 11.63
N LEU A 164 0.26 -3.31 11.33
CA LEU A 164 0.79 -3.56 10.00
C LEU A 164 0.31 -4.91 9.47
N GLY A 165 -0.34 -4.91 8.31
CA GLY A 165 -0.77 -6.13 7.64
C GLY A 165 0.39 -6.99 7.14
N PRO A 166 0.13 -8.28 6.84
CA PRO A 166 1.13 -9.22 6.37
C PRO A 166 1.78 -8.76 5.06
N ASP A 167 3.04 -9.16 4.83
CA ASP A 167 3.84 -8.79 3.65
C ASP A 167 4.06 -7.27 3.46
N THR A 168 3.64 -6.43 4.41
CA THR A 168 3.94 -4.99 4.41
C THR A 168 5.42 -4.78 4.72
N VAL A 169 6.07 -3.87 3.99
CA VAL A 169 7.50 -3.55 4.15
C VAL A 169 7.63 -2.09 4.53
N VAL A 170 8.27 -1.84 5.67
CA VAL A 170 8.63 -0.49 6.15
C VAL A 170 10.12 -0.26 5.96
N GLY A 171 10.45 0.69 5.09
CA GLY A 171 11.81 1.01 4.69
C GLY A 171 12.61 1.84 5.71
N PRO A 172 13.90 2.09 5.42
CA PRO A 172 14.82 2.74 6.36
C PRO A 172 14.34 4.13 6.80
N HIS A 173 14.56 4.47 8.06
CA HIS A 173 14.24 5.78 8.66
C HIS A 173 12.77 6.23 8.57
N ALA A 174 11.85 5.36 8.14
CA ALA A 174 10.42 5.66 8.15
C ALA A 174 9.91 5.77 9.59
N ILE A 175 8.88 6.59 9.80
CA ILE A 175 8.19 6.78 11.09
C ILE A 175 6.72 6.40 10.91
N VAL A 176 6.23 5.50 11.77
CA VAL A 176 4.83 5.07 11.79
C VAL A 176 4.27 5.29 13.19
N GLY A 177 3.27 6.17 13.31
CA GLY A 177 2.64 6.58 14.57
C GLY A 177 1.69 5.55 15.19
N ALA A 178 1.29 5.79 16.43
CA ALA A 178 0.48 4.87 17.24
C ALA A 178 -0.91 4.58 16.66
N GLY A 179 -1.55 5.57 16.04
CA GLY A 179 -2.90 5.46 15.50
C GLY A 179 -2.98 4.83 14.10
N VAL A 180 -1.85 4.39 13.54
CA VAL A 180 -1.76 3.97 12.14
C VAL A 180 -2.16 2.50 11.98
N ARG A 181 -3.04 2.25 11.01
CA ARG A 181 -3.45 0.90 10.58
C ARG A 181 -3.18 0.77 9.08
N MET A 182 -2.34 -0.19 8.69
CA MET A 182 -2.00 -0.49 7.30
C MET A 182 -2.43 -1.91 6.93
N GLY A 183 -3.05 -2.04 5.76
CA GLY A 183 -3.38 -3.32 5.14
C GLY A 183 -2.16 -4.17 4.76
N ARG A 184 -2.42 -5.27 4.07
CA ARG A 184 -1.37 -6.20 3.64
C ARG A 184 -0.60 -5.67 2.42
N GLY A 185 0.62 -6.15 2.24
CA GLY A 185 1.39 -5.93 1.01
C GLY A 185 1.77 -4.48 0.74
N CYS A 186 1.65 -3.58 1.72
CA CYS A 186 2.03 -2.18 1.55
C CYS A 186 3.55 -2.03 1.44
N ARG A 187 4.00 -0.97 0.78
CA ARG A 187 5.41 -0.61 0.63
C ARG A 187 5.59 0.81 1.12
N VAL A 188 6.21 0.97 2.29
CA VAL A 188 6.52 2.26 2.88
C VAL A 188 7.99 2.57 2.64
N GLY A 189 8.25 3.56 1.80
CA GLY A 189 9.59 3.97 1.37
C GLY A 189 10.43 4.61 2.49
N ALA A 190 11.69 4.88 2.18
CA ALA A 190 12.62 5.46 3.14
C ALA A 190 12.18 6.84 3.60
N SER A 191 12.34 7.14 4.90
CA SER A 191 12.03 8.44 5.49
C SER A 191 10.59 8.92 5.26
N VAL A 192 9.65 8.01 5.01
CA VAL A 192 8.22 8.31 5.01
C VAL A 192 7.74 8.53 6.44
N VAL A 193 6.83 9.49 6.63
CA VAL A 193 6.13 9.68 7.90
C VAL A 193 4.66 9.36 7.68
N VAL A 194 4.14 8.38 8.43
CA VAL A 194 2.70 8.10 8.55
C VAL A 194 2.31 8.25 10.01
N ASP A 195 1.35 9.13 10.31
CA ASP A 195 0.95 9.43 11.69
C ASP A 195 -0.55 9.74 11.80
N GLY A 196 -1.03 10.03 13.02
CA GLY A 196 -2.42 10.30 13.31
C GLY A 196 -3.31 9.05 13.30
N ASP A 197 -4.62 9.24 13.48
CA ASP A 197 -5.61 8.17 13.25
C ASP A 197 -5.79 7.98 11.74
N THR A 198 -4.92 7.14 11.18
CA THR A 198 -4.76 6.97 9.74
C THR A 198 -4.90 5.50 9.37
N GLU A 199 -5.81 5.24 8.44
CA GLU A 199 -6.04 3.91 7.86
C GLU A 199 -5.60 3.89 6.40
N LEU A 200 -4.80 2.88 6.03
CA LEU A 200 -4.40 2.58 4.67
C LEU A 200 -4.85 1.17 4.31
N GLY A 201 -5.56 1.03 3.20
CA GLY A 201 -5.89 -0.27 2.63
C GLY A 201 -4.67 -1.00 2.07
N ASP A 202 -4.92 -2.23 1.63
CA ASP A 202 -3.92 -3.13 1.04
C ASP A 202 -3.18 -2.56 -0.18
N GLU A 203 -1.94 -3.04 -0.35
CA GLU A 203 -1.13 -2.88 -1.56
C GLU A 203 -0.84 -1.42 -1.96
N CYS A 204 -0.86 -0.51 -0.98
CA CYS A 204 -0.42 0.87 -1.20
C CYS A 204 1.11 0.96 -1.30
N GLU A 205 1.60 1.81 -2.21
CA GLU A 205 3.01 2.11 -2.37
C GLU A 205 3.27 3.58 -2.04
N ILE A 206 4.05 3.84 -1.00
CA ILE A 206 4.40 5.17 -0.51
C ILE A 206 5.89 5.38 -0.73
N PHE A 207 6.24 6.35 -1.57
CA PHE A 207 7.61 6.65 -1.94
C PHE A 207 8.29 7.58 -0.92
N PRO A 208 9.63 7.66 -0.95
CA PRO A 208 10.39 8.38 0.05
C PRO A 208 9.94 9.82 0.32
N PHE A 209 10.06 10.24 1.58
CA PHE A 209 9.76 11.59 2.06
C PHE A 209 8.29 12.03 1.96
N ALA A 210 7.37 11.12 1.65
CA ALA A 210 5.94 11.40 1.77
C ALA A 210 5.52 11.57 3.24
N SER A 211 4.49 12.38 3.45
CA SER A 211 3.98 12.82 4.75
C SER A 211 2.47 12.61 4.80
N VAL A 212 2.02 11.55 5.47
CA VAL A 212 0.64 11.02 5.38
C VAL A 212 0.00 10.98 6.76
N GLY A 213 -1.20 11.54 6.89
CA GLY A 213 -1.99 11.51 8.13
C GLY A 213 -1.65 12.58 9.17
N LEU A 214 -0.65 13.42 8.88
CA LEU A 214 -0.24 14.54 9.72
C LEU A 214 -1.36 15.59 9.88
N ILE A 215 -1.16 16.46 10.88
CA ILE A 215 -2.12 17.50 11.25
C ILE A 215 -2.49 18.40 10.07
N PRO A 216 -3.75 18.86 10.00
CA PRO A 216 -4.17 19.81 8.99
C PRO A 216 -3.44 21.16 9.14
N GLN A 217 -3.32 21.88 8.03
CA GLN A 217 -2.78 23.26 8.02
C GLN A 217 -3.89 24.32 8.22
N ASP A 218 -5.06 23.91 8.71
CA ASP A 218 -6.12 24.84 9.10
C ASP A 218 -5.73 25.51 10.43
N LEU A 219 -5.74 26.85 10.46
CA LEU A 219 -5.39 27.64 11.64
C LEU A 219 -6.37 27.44 12.81
N LYS A 220 -7.55 26.85 12.55
CA LYS A 220 -8.56 26.54 13.56
C LYS A 220 -8.37 25.16 14.20
N TYR A 221 -7.40 24.38 13.73
CA TYR A 221 -7.12 23.06 14.29
C TYR A 221 -6.47 23.21 15.67
N GLU A 222 -7.07 22.60 16.69
CA GLU A 222 -6.66 22.74 18.10
C GLU A 222 -6.20 21.40 18.70
N GLY A 223 -5.87 20.42 17.85
CA GLY A 223 -5.46 19.09 18.30
C GLY A 223 -6.63 18.11 18.45
N GLU A 224 -7.79 18.40 17.87
CA GLU A 224 -8.91 17.47 17.89
C GLU A 224 -8.59 16.12 17.24
N GLU A 225 -9.30 15.08 17.67
CA GLU A 225 -9.25 13.74 17.08
C GLU A 225 -9.94 13.74 15.71
N THR A 226 -9.13 13.63 14.66
CA THR A 226 -9.58 13.56 13.27
C THR A 226 -8.82 12.50 12.51
N ARG A 227 -9.38 12.08 11.38
CA ARG A 227 -8.99 10.85 10.70
C ARG A 227 -8.59 11.06 9.26
N LEU A 228 -7.76 10.15 8.77
CA LEU A 228 -7.47 9.95 7.36
C LEU A 228 -7.77 8.49 7.01
N VAL A 229 -8.54 8.26 5.94
CA VAL A 229 -8.78 6.93 5.40
C VAL A 229 -8.35 6.91 3.93
N ILE A 230 -7.43 6.01 3.59
CA ILE A 230 -6.93 5.77 2.24
C ILE A 230 -7.29 4.32 1.88
N GLY A 231 -7.88 4.12 0.70
CA GLY A 231 -8.20 2.80 0.16
C GLY A 231 -6.97 2.01 -0.29
N HIS A 232 -7.19 1.13 -1.25
CA HIS A 232 -6.22 0.13 -1.72
C HIS A 232 -5.46 0.58 -2.96
N ARG A 233 -4.26 0.01 -3.17
CA ARG A 233 -3.48 0.12 -4.41
C ARG A 233 -3.21 1.56 -4.85
N ASN A 234 -3.07 2.47 -3.89
CA ASN A 234 -2.70 3.85 -4.16
C ASN A 234 -1.17 3.96 -4.32
N VAL A 235 -0.73 4.73 -5.30
CA VAL A 235 0.67 5.08 -5.50
C VAL A 235 0.89 6.52 -5.05
N ILE A 236 1.58 6.70 -3.92
CA ILE A 236 1.85 7.97 -3.28
C ILE A 236 3.33 8.29 -3.49
N ARG A 237 3.63 9.20 -4.42
CA ARG A 237 5.00 9.52 -4.83
C ARG A 237 5.74 10.42 -3.83
N GLU A 238 6.98 10.73 -4.17
CA GLU A 238 7.93 11.47 -3.34
C GLU A 238 7.37 12.83 -2.92
N PHE A 239 7.58 13.22 -1.66
CA PHE A 239 7.15 14.51 -1.10
C PHE A 239 5.64 14.80 -1.20
N VAL A 240 4.80 13.78 -1.42
CA VAL A 240 3.35 13.93 -1.34
C VAL A 240 2.93 14.19 0.10
N THR A 241 1.95 15.08 0.29
CA THR A 241 1.35 15.39 1.59
C THR A 241 -0.14 15.11 1.57
N ILE A 242 -0.64 14.35 2.55
CA ILE A 242 -2.07 14.03 2.71
C ILE A 242 -2.42 14.23 4.18
N HIS A 243 -3.24 15.23 4.48
CA HIS A 243 -3.52 15.62 5.87
C HIS A 243 -4.88 15.10 6.33
N ARG A 244 -4.99 14.79 7.62
CA ARG A 244 -6.27 14.39 8.24
C ARG A 244 -7.28 15.54 8.26
N GLY A 245 -8.54 15.23 8.54
CA GLY A 245 -9.62 16.22 8.57
C GLY A 245 -9.54 17.21 9.74
N THR A 246 -10.55 18.08 9.83
CA THR A 246 -10.78 19.02 10.93
C THR A 246 -12.16 18.77 11.55
N ARG A 247 -12.37 19.10 12.83
CA ARG A 247 -13.71 18.95 13.46
C ARG A 247 -14.78 19.72 12.68
N GLY A 248 -14.45 20.90 12.17
CA GLY A 248 -15.36 21.74 11.38
C GLY A 248 -15.73 21.18 10.01
N GLY A 249 -14.88 20.33 9.42
CA GLY A 249 -15.06 19.73 8.10
C GLY A 249 -15.66 18.32 8.08
N GLY A 250 -16.01 17.77 9.25
CA GLY A 250 -16.50 16.39 9.39
C GLY A 250 -15.45 15.41 9.93
N GLY A 251 -14.23 15.88 10.20
CA GLY A 251 -13.19 15.13 10.91
C GLY A 251 -12.56 14.03 10.08
N LEU A 252 -12.74 14.02 8.76
CA LEU A 252 -12.30 12.95 7.88
C LEU A 252 -11.81 13.50 6.53
N THR A 253 -10.56 13.18 6.20
CA THR A 253 -10.08 13.16 4.81
C THR A 253 -10.23 11.74 4.28
N LEU A 254 -10.83 11.57 3.10
CA LEU A 254 -11.07 10.27 2.47
C LEU A 254 -10.42 10.19 1.09
N VAL A 255 -9.67 9.12 0.84
CA VAL A 255 -9.07 8.78 -0.46
C VAL A 255 -9.48 7.38 -0.84
N GLY A 256 -10.01 7.19 -2.05
CA GLY A 256 -10.42 5.89 -2.57
C GLY A 256 -9.25 5.00 -3.01
N ASN A 257 -9.45 4.26 -4.09
CA ASN A 257 -8.55 3.21 -4.55
C ASN A 257 -7.87 3.53 -5.87
N ASP A 258 -6.75 2.85 -6.14
CA ASP A 258 -6.10 2.84 -7.45
C ASP A 258 -5.70 4.25 -7.95
N ASN A 259 -5.46 5.19 -7.03
CA ASN A 259 -5.06 6.55 -7.38
C ASN A 259 -3.54 6.67 -7.55
N VAL A 260 -3.12 7.64 -8.36
CA VAL A 260 -1.71 8.02 -8.48
C VAL A 260 -1.53 9.47 -8.06
N PHE A 261 -0.77 9.68 -7.00
CA PHE A 261 -0.32 10.98 -6.54
C PHE A 261 1.14 11.17 -6.92
N MET A 262 1.42 11.95 -7.96
CA MET A 262 2.79 12.25 -8.39
C MET A 262 3.48 13.20 -7.42
N ALA A 263 4.80 13.35 -7.59
CA ALA A 263 5.63 14.03 -6.61
C ALA A 263 5.12 15.44 -6.27
N TYR A 264 5.20 15.80 -4.99
CA TYR A 264 4.72 17.08 -4.46
C TYR A 264 3.21 17.33 -4.54
N ALA A 265 2.38 16.33 -4.89
CA ALA A 265 0.94 16.50 -4.78
C ALA A 265 0.52 16.75 -3.32
N HIS A 266 -0.52 17.56 -3.13
CA HIS A 266 -1.04 17.92 -1.81
C HIS A 266 -2.54 17.68 -1.73
N VAL A 267 -2.95 16.94 -0.70
CA VAL A 267 -4.33 16.73 -0.31
C VAL A 267 -4.53 17.36 1.07
N ALA A 268 -5.21 18.51 1.10
CA ALA A 268 -5.54 19.20 2.33
C ALA A 268 -6.60 18.46 3.15
N HIS A 269 -6.92 19.04 4.30
CA HIS A 269 -7.93 18.54 5.22
C HIS A 269 -9.33 18.44 4.59
N ASP A 270 -10.08 17.43 5.04
CA ASP A 270 -11.49 17.21 4.71
C ASP A 270 -11.77 17.00 3.21
N CYS A 271 -10.73 16.68 2.44
CA CYS A 271 -10.90 16.33 1.04
C CYS A 271 -11.54 14.95 0.90
N ILE A 272 -12.31 14.78 -0.19
CA ILE A 272 -12.87 13.50 -0.60
C ILE A 272 -12.37 13.21 -2.01
N VAL A 273 -11.46 12.25 -2.13
CA VAL A 273 -10.89 11.79 -3.41
C VAL A 273 -11.44 10.41 -3.72
N GLY A 274 -12.00 10.24 -4.92
CA GLY A 274 -12.54 8.98 -5.42
C GLY A 274 -11.45 7.97 -5.81
N ASN A 275 -11.75 7.21 -6.86
CA ASN A 275 -10.92 6.11 -7.34
C ASN A 275 -10.29 6.42 -8.70
N LYS A 276 -9.15 5.81 -8.99
CA LYS A 276 -8.46 5.90 -10.30
C LYS A 276 -8.16 7.34 -10.74
N THR A 277 -8.01 8.24 -9.78
CA THR A 277 -7.66 9.64 -10.02
C THR A 277 -6.16 9.77 -10.24
N ILE A 278 -5.77 10.82 -10.96
CA ILE A 278 -4.37 11.12 -11.25
C ILE A 278 -4.09 12.55 -10.83
N PHE A 279 -3.12 12.73 -9.94
CA PHE A 279 -2.58 14.01 -9.54
C PHE A 279 -1.17 14.13 -10.12
N GLY A 280 -0.98 15.05 -11.06
CA GLY A 280 0.32 15.39 -11.61
C GLY A 280 1.22 16.08 -10.58
N ASN A 281 2.50 16.25 -10.92
CA ASN A 281 3.47 16.83 -9.99
C ASN A 281 3.00 18.19 -9.46
N GLY A 282 3.02 18.38 -8.14
CA GLY A 282 2.61 19.64 -7.51
C GLY A 282 1.12 19.98 -7.69
N ALA A 283 0.25 19.00 -7.98
CA ALA A 283 -1.19 19.21 -7.97
C ALA A 283 -1.68 19.39 -6.53
N THR A 284 -2.40 20.47 -6.26
CA THR A 284 -2.71 20.93 -4.89
C THR A 284 -4.21 21.08 -4.69
N LEU A 285 -4.75 20.39 -3.68
CA LEU A 285 -6.11 20.60 -3.20
C LEU A 285 -6.11 21.51 -1.98
N GLY A 286 -6.96 22.53 -1.96
CA GLY A 286 -7.35 23.23 -0.73
C GLY A 286 -8.31 22.40 0.11
N GLY A 287 -8.65 22.89 1.31
CA GLY A 287 -9.54 22.17 2.23
C GLY A 287 -10.93 21.90 1.65
N HIS A 288 -11.54 20.78 2.05
CA HIS A 288 -12.90 20.38 1.66
C HIS A 288 -13.13 20.18 0.15
N VAL A 289 -12.08 19.90 -0.62
CA VAL A 289 -12.23 19.65 -2.06
C VAL A 289 -12.75 18.23 -2.30
N VAL A 290 -13.70 18.09 -3.24
CA VAL A 290 -14.15 16.78 -3.73
C VAL A 290 -13.55 16.52 -5.11
N VAL A 291 -12.89 15.39 -5.30
CA VAL A 291 -12.39 14.90 -6.59
C VAL A 291 -13.04 13.55 -6.86
N GLU A 292 -13.88 13.47 -7.88
CA GLU A 292 -14.61 12.26 -8.22
C GLU A 292 -13.78 11.29 -9.08
N ASP A 293 -14.30 10.07 -9.24
CA ASP A 293 -13.60 8.97 -9.92
C ASP A 293 -13.02 9.36 -11.29
N GLU A 294 -11.82 8.84 -11.56
CA GLU A 294 -11.12 8.92 -12.85
C GLU A 294 -10.83 10.34 -13.34
N ALA A 295 -10.96 11.34 -12.45
CA ALA A 295 -10.54 12.70 -12.71
C ALA A 295 -9.01 12.81 -12.75
N THR A 296 -8.52 13.76 -13.55
CA THR A 296 -7.09 14.07 -13.64
C THR A 296 -6.86 15.53 -13.30
N ILE A 297 -5.97 15.79 -12.35
CA ILE A 297 -5.47 17.11 -12.01
C ILE A 297 -4.02 17.18 -12.44
N SER A 298 -3.75 17.81 -13.59
CA SER A 298 -2.41 17.83 -14.18
C SER A 298 -1.45 18.71 -13.37
N ALA A 299 -0.15 18.55 -13.66
CA ALA A 299 0.94 19.16 -12.92
C ALA A 299 0.76 20.66 -12.65
N PHE A 300 1.16 21.08 -11.44
CA PHE A 300 1.16 22.46 -10.93
C PHE A 300 -0.21 23.13 -10.99
N SER A 301 -1.28 22.36 -10.89
CA SER A 301 -2.65 22.88 -10.84
C SER A 301 -3.18 22.90 -9.42
N GLY A 302 -3.92 23.96 -9.09
CA GLY A 302 -4.55 24.14 -7.79
C GLY A 302 -6.08 24.07 -7.87
N VAL A 303 -6.70 23.43 -6.87
CA VAL A 303 -8.15 23.45 -6.67
C VAL A 303 -8.46 24.16 -5.35
N HIS A 304 -9.15 25.28 -5.44
CA HIS A 304 -9.49 26.10 -4.28
C HIS A 304 -10.47 25.38 -3.35
N GLN A 305 -10.41 25.69 -2.05
CA GLN A 305 -11.26 25.09 -1.02
C GLN A 305 -12.76 25.07 -1.40
N PHE A 306 -13.44 23.99 -1.01
CA PHE A 306 -14.85 23.68 -1.28
C PHE A 306 -15.23 23.50 -2.76
N CYS A 307 -14.29 23.51 -3.70
CA CYS A 307 -14.60 23.21 -5.10
C CYS A 307 -14.75 21.69 -5.31
N ARG A 308 -15.46 21.33 -6.37
CA ARG A 308 -15.58 19.95 -6.84
C ARG A 308 -14.92 19.76 -8.21
N VAL A 309 -14.24 18.64 -8.41
CA VAL A 309 -13.74 18.18 -9.70
C VAL A 309 -14.54 16.94 -10.08
N GLY A 310 -15.44 17.09 -11.05
CA GLY A 310 -16.38 16.04 -11.43
C GLY A 310 -15.73 14.82 -12.07
N ARG A 311 -16.48 13.72 -12.11
CA ARG A 311 -16.07 12.41 -12.62
C ARG A 311 -15.46 12.54 -14.00
N GLN A 312 -14.30 11.91 -14.22
CA GLN A 312 -13.59 11.92 -15.49
C GLN A 312 -13.20 13.32 -16.04
N ALA A 313 -13.30 14.37 -15.21
CA ALA A 313 -12.83 15.69 -15.59
C ALA A 313 -11.31 15.69 -15.80
N PHE A 314 -10.85 16.58 -16.65
CA PHE A 314 -9.43 16.79 -16.93
C PHE A 314 -9.08 18.24 -16.65
N ILE A 315 -8.29 18.48 -15.61
CA ILE A 315 -7.68 19.78 -15.33
C ILE A 315 -6.32 19.81 -16.02
N GLY A 316 -6.13 20.75 -16.95
CA GLY A 316 -4.85 20.92 -17.64
C GLY A 316 -3.78 21.54 -16.73
N GLY A 317 -2.50 21.35 -17.06
CA GLY A 317 -1.40 21.82 -16.20
C GLY A 317 -1.42 23.32 -15.97
N TYR A 318 -0.82 23.77 -14.87
CA TYR A 318 -0.75 25.18 -14.46
C TYR A 318 -2.12 25.87 -14.36
N SER A 319 -3.16 25.13 -13.98
CA SER A 319 -4.52 25.68 -13.87
C SER A 319 -4.93 25.99 -12.43
N VAL A 320 -5.77 27.01 -12.24
CA VAL A 320 -6.31 27.38 -10.92
C VAL A 320 -7.84 27.32 -10.94
N VAL A 321 -8.39 26.27 -10.34
CA VAL A 321 -9.82 25.99 -10.26
C VAL A 321 -10.41 26.71 -9.04
N THR A 322 -11.28 27.70 -9.28
CA THR A 322 -11.93 28.52 -8.22
C THR A 322 -13.45 28.32 -8.13
N MET A 323 -13.99 27.48 -9.01
CA MET A 323 -15.38 27.07 -9.15
C MET A 323 -15.39 25.61 -9.60
N ASP A 324 -16.51 24.91 -9.47
CA ASP A 324 -16.58 23.48 -9.78
C ASP A 324 -16.20 23.21 -11.24
N ALA A 325 -15.33 22.22 -11.44
CA ALA A 325 -14.90 21.72 -12.74
C ALA A 325 -15.81 20.58 -13.17
N LEU A 326 -16.47 20.73 -14.31
CA LEU A 326 -17.53 19.81 -14.73
C LEU A 326 -17.03 18.40 -15.02
N PRO A 327 -17.85 17.36 -14.71
CA PRO A 327 -17.57 15.99 -15.09
C PRO A 327 -17.44 15.87 -16.60
N TYR A 328 -16.59 14.95 -17.05
CA TYR A 328 -16.29 14.69 -18.47
C TYR A 328 -15.72 15.89 -19.22
N GLY A 329 -15.40 17.00 -18.55
CA GLY A 329 -14.97 18.25 -19.15
C GLY A 329 -13.46 18.48 -19.09
N LYS A 330 -12.93 19.29 -20.02
CA LYS A 330 -11.55 19.80 -19.97
C LYS A 330 -11.56 21.21 -19.39
N THR A 331 -10.88 21.41 -18.28
CA THR A 331 -10.78 22.68 -17.57
C THR A 331 -9.33 23.15 -17.59
N VAL A 332 -9.05 24.36 -18.08
CA VAL A 332 -7.67 24.88 -18.21
C VAL A 332 -7.61 26.37 -17.87
N GLY A 333 -6.47 26.83 -17.33
CA GLY A 333 -6.11 28.23 -17.18
C GLY A 333 -6.16 28.77 -15.75
N ASN A 334 -5.84 30.04 -15.57
CA ASN A 334 -5.80 30.72 -14.28
C ASN A 334 -6.49 32.11 -14.39
N ARG A 335 -7.75 32.31 -13.98
CA ARG A 335 -8.72 31.34 -13.43
C ARG A 335 -9.19 30.33 -14.48
N ALA A 336 -9.32 29.07 -14.09
CA ALA A 336 -9.63 27.99 -15.01
C ALA A 336 -11.04 28.08 -15.61
N ARG A 337 -11.16 27.68 -16.88
CA ARG A 337 -12.42 27.66 -17.65
C ARG A 337 -12.59 26.35 -18.38
N LEU A 338 -13.84 26.01 -18.70
CA LEU A 338 -14.21 24.82 -19.46
C LEU A 338 -13.95 25.01 -20.98
N TYR A 339 -13.25 24.04 -21.60
CA TYR A 339 -12.87 23.99 -23.01
C TYR A 339 -13.48 22.78 -23.76
N GLY A 340 -14.68 22.37 -23.34
CA GLY A 340 -15.43 21.27 -23.97
C GLY A 340 -15.17 19.90 -23.34
N VAL A 341 -15.63 18.86 -24.02
CA VAL A 341 -15.62 17.47 -23.52
C VAL A 341 -14.23 16.85 -23.58
N ASN A 342 -13.87 16.08 -22.55
CA ASN A 342 -12.70 15.20 -22.47
C ASN A 342 -12.89 13.94 -23.33
N THR A 343 -12.99 14.13 -24.65
CA THR A 343 -13.29 13.06 -25.60
C THR A 343 -12.24 11.94 -25.55
N ILE A 344 -10.95 12.27 -25.46
CA ILE A 344 -9.87 11.27 -25.42
C ILE A 344 -9.97 10.43 -24.15
N GLY A 345 -10.19 11.05 -22.98
CA GLY A 345 -10.34 10.32 -21.72
C GLY A 345 -11.54 9.39 -21.72
N LEU A 346 -12.68 9.86 -22.23
CA LEU A 346 -13.89 9.05 -22.41
C LEU A 346 -13.66 7.84 -23.32
N GLN A 347 -13.01 8.04 -24.48
CA GLN A 347 -12.71 6.96 -25.42
C GLN A 347 -11.79 5.90 -24.81
N ARG A 348 -10.73 6.32 -24.11
CA ARG A 348 -9.79 5.40 -23.43
C ARG A 348 -10.47 4.56 -22.35
N ARG A 349 -11.59 5.03 -21.79
CA ARG A 349 -12.39 4.35 -20.77
C ARG A 349 -13.64 3.67 -21.33
N GLY A 350 -13.69 3.47 -22.65
CA GLY A 350 -14.74 2.67 -23.29
C GLY A 350 -16.10 3.35 -23.41
N ALA A 351 -16.18 4.68 -23.27
CA ALA A 351 -17.44 5.39 -23.51
C ALA A 351 -17.91 5.20 -24.97
N SER A 352 -19.19 4.91 -25.15
CA SER A 352 -19.76 4.68 -26.47
C SER A 352 -19.72 5.95 -27.36
N PRO A 353 -19.65 5.80 -28.70
CA PRO A 353 -19.75 6.95 -29.60
C PRO A 353 -21.03 7.77 -29.40
N GLN A 354 -22.15 7.10 -29.03
CA GLN A 354 -23.42 7.74 -28.71
C GLN A 354 -23.29 8.62 -27.45
N THR A 355 -22.76 8.09 -26.35
CA THR A 355 -22.52 8.85 -25.11
C THR A 355 -21.66 10.08 -25.36
N ILE A 356 -20.57 9.94 -26.11
CA ILE A 356 -19.69 11.06 -26.45
C ILE A 356 -20.44 12.12 -27.27
N THR A 357 -21.29 11.69 -28.20
CA THR A 357 -22.10 12.59 -29.04
C THR A 357 -23.12 13.36 -28.21
N GLN A 358 -23.82 12.68 -27.30
CA GLN A 358 -24.76 13.31 -26.36
C GLN A 358 -24.05 14.34 -25.45
N LEU A 359 -22.92 13.97 -24.85
CA LEU A 359 -22.12 14.88 -24.03
C LEU A 359 -21.63 16.10 -24.82
N LYS A 360 -21.15 15.91 -26.05
CA LYS A 360 -20.74 17.04 -26.92
C LYS A 360 -21.89 17.99 -27.20
N ARG A 361 -23.10 17.47 -27.41
CA ARG A 361 -24.31 18.27 -27.63
C ARG A 361 -24.73 19.02 -26.36
N ALA A 362 -24.72 18.36 -25.20
CA ALA A 362 -24.97 19.03 -23.91
C ALA A 362 -23.96 20.17 -23.63
N PHE A 363 -22.67 19.92 -23.84
CA PHE A 363 -21.62 20.94 -23.69
C PHE A 363 -21.78 22.10 -24.69
N ARG A 364 -22.33 21.87 -25.88
CA ARG A 364 -22.64 22.93 -26.84
C ARG A 364 -23.69 23.89 -26.27
N TYR A 365 -24.75 23.38 -25.64
CA TYR A 365 -25.74 24.22 -24.95
C TYR A 365 -25.11 25.04 -23.83
N LEU A 366 -24.19 24.44 -23.07
CA LEU A 366 -23.50 25.10 -21.95
C LEU A 366 -22.49 26.18 -22.37
N LEU A 367 -21.83 26.03 -23.53
CA LEU A 367 -20.69 26.87 -23.91
C LEU A 367 -20.93 27.78 -25.12
N GLN A 368 -21.76 27.38 -26.07
CA GLN A 368 -21.83 28.00 -27.40
C GLN A 368 -23.21 28.60 -27.73
N SER A 369 -24.27 28.24 -27.00
CA SER A 369 -25.63 28.66 -27.33
C SER A 369 -26.03 30.06 -26.85
N LYS A 370 -25.09 30.88 -26.33
CA LYS A 370 -25.36 32.20 -25.73
C LYS A 370 -26.43 32.17 -24.63
N LEU A 371 -26.68 31.01 -24.03
CA LEU A 371 -27.59 30.81 -22.91
C LEU A 371 -26.87 31.04 -21.59
N ASN A 372 -27.59 31.50 -20.57
CA ASN A 372 -27.10 31.37 -19.19
C ASN A 372 -27.25 29.91 -18.71
N THR A 373 -26.63 29.56 -17.59
CA THR A 373 -26.62 28.19 -17.07
C THR A 373 -28.04 27.62 -16.91
N THR A 374 -28.96 28.37 -16.30
CA THR A 374 -30.35 27.93 -16.09
C THR A 374 -31.07 27.59 -17.41
N ARG A 375 -30.96 28.47 -18.41
CA ARG A 375 -31.58 28.25 -19.73
C ARG A 375 -30.90 27.11 -20.49
N ALA A 376 -29.59 26.95 -20.35
CA ALA A 376 -28.85 25.84 -20.96
C ALA A 376 -29.29 24.50 -20.37
N LEU A 377 -29.44 24.41 -19.04
CA LEU A 377 -29.96 23.21 -18.37
C LEU A 377 -31.39 22.90 -18.83
N ALA A 378 -32.29 23.88 -18.83
CA ALA A 378 -33.65 23.69 -19.32
C ALA A 378 -33.68 23.19 -20.77
N ARG A 379 -32.76 23.67 -21.62
CA ARG A 379 -32.66 23.19 -23.00
C ARG A 379 -32.19 21.74 -23.08
N ILE A 380 -31.24 21.35 -22.23
CA ILE A 380 -30.78 19.96 -22.11
C ILE A 380 -31.92 19.05 -21.66
N ASP A 381 -32.71 19.46 -20.66
CA ASP A 381 -33.85 18.67 -20.15
C ASP A 381 -34.92 18.41 -21.22
N THR A 382 -35.14 19.37 -22.14
CA THR A 382 -36.14 19.26 -23.21
C THR A 382 -35.64 18.56 -24.49
N ASP A 383 -34.36 18.22 -24.57
CA ASP A 383 -33.79 17.59 -25.77
C ASP A 383 -33.91 16.07 -25.65
N GLU A 384 -34.85 15.48 -26.38
CA GLU A 384 -35.12 14.03 -26.38
C GLU A 384 -33.89 13.18 -26.76
N ASN A 385 -32.87 13.77 -27.38
CA ASN A 385 -31.63 13.07 -27.72
C ASN A 385 -30.58 13.10 -26.60
N LEU A 386 -30.88 13.71 -25.45
CA LEU A 386 -29.97 13.92 -24.32
C LEU A 386 -30.44 13.17 -23.05
N ASP A 387 -30.92 11.95 -23.23
CA ASP A 387 -31.47 11.10 -22.19
C ASP A 387 -30.44 10.19 -21.49
N GLY A 388 -29.18 10.17 -21.93
CA GLY A 388 -28.14 9.29 -21.40
C GLY A 388 -27.77 9.55 -19.94
N HIS A 389 -27.34 8.49 -19.26
CA HIS A 389 -26.98 8.53 -17.84
C HIS A 389 -25.91 9.59 -17.52
N GLU A 390 -24.86 9.71 -18.34
CA GLU A 390 -23.78 10.69 -18.15
C GLU A 390 -24.27 12.13 -18.32
N VAL A 391 -25.28 12.37 -19.17
CA VAL A 391 -25.86 13.71 -19.35
C VAL A 391 -26.69 14.09 -18.13
N ARG A 392 -27.51 13.16 -17.61
CA ARG A 392 -28.27 13.38 -16.37
C ARG A 392 -27.35 13.67 -15.21
N TYR A 393 -26.25 12.91 -15.10
CA TYR A 393 -25.22 13.14 -14.09
C TYR A 393 -24.58 14.53 -14.20
N LEU A 394 -24.19 14.95 -15.41
CA LEU A 394 -23.65 16.28 -15.67
C LEU A 394 -24.61 17.39 -15.22
N VAL A 395 -25.90 17.25 -15.55
CA VAL A 395 -26.94 18.22 -15.17
C VAL A 395 -27.08 18.30 -13.65
N GLU A 396 -27.15 17.15 -12.97
CA GLU A 396 -27.29 17.09 -11.52
C GLU A 396 -26.07 17.66 -10.79
N PHE A 397 -24.87 17.38 -11.29
CA PHE A 397 -23.65 17.98 -10.78
C PHE A 397 -23.70 19.51 -10.86
N ILE A 398 -24.18 20.08 -11.97
CA ILE A 398 -24.32 21.54 -12.11
C ILE A 398 -25.35 22.09 -11.12
N ARG A 399 -26.52 21.43 -10.99
CA ARG A 399 -27.62 21.87 -10.12
C ARG A 399 -27.24 21.90 -8.64
N THR A 400 -26.43 20.95 -8.20
CA THR A 400 -26.00 20.82 -6.80
C THR A 400 -24.78 21.68 -6.45
N SER A 401 -24.23 22.44 -7.41
CA SER A 401 -23.05 23.27 -7.19
C SER A 401 -23.29 24.44 -6.24
N ARG A 402 -22.49 24.53 -5.18
CA ARG A 402 -22.51 25.65 -4.22
C ARG A 402 -21.57 26.78 -4.61
N ARG A 403 -20.48 26.49 -5.33
CA ARG A 403 -19.51 27.49 -5.80
C ARG A 403 -19.79 28.03 -7.20
N GLY A 404 -20.78 27.46 -7.88
CA GLY A 404 -21.00 27.65 -9.30
C GLY A 404 -19.99 26.87 -10.15
N VAL A 405 -20.17 26.93 -11.46
CA VAL A 405 -19.43 26.12 -12.44
C VAL A 405 -18.59 27.00 -13.38
N ASN A 406 -17.43 26.48 -13.78
CA ASN A 406 -16.39 27.20 -14.51
C ASN A 406 -16.64 27.38 -16.03
N LEU A 407 -17.87 27.68 -16.43
CA LEU A 407 -18.23 27.86 -17.84
C LEU A 407 -17.50 29.05 -18.49
N ARG A 408 -16.98 28.85 -19.70
CA ARG A 408 -16.45 29.93 -20.53
C ARG A 408 -17.63 30.70 -21.14
N ARG A 409 -17.87 31.93 -20.69
CA ARG A 409 -18.86 32.82 -21.32
C ARG A 409 -18.21 33.60 -22.47
N PRO A 410 -18.92 33.84 -23.59
CA PRO A 410 -18.50 34.85 -24.56
C PRO A 410 -18.38 36.21 -23.87
N ALA A 411 -17.34 36.98 -24.17
CA ALA A 411 -17.25 38.36 -23.71
C ALA A 411 -18.49 39.13 -24.20
N ARG A 412 -19.15 39.88 -23.30
CA ARG A 412 -20.15 40.87 -23.70
C ARG A 412 -19.43 41.85 -24.62
N ARG A 413 -19.89 42.04 -25.86
CA ARG A 413 -19.43 43.20 -26.67
C ARG A 413 -19.79 44.43 -25.85
N VAL A 414 -18.79 45.23 -25.48
CA VAL A 414 -19.01 46.59 -24.99
C VAL A 414 -19.58 47.34 -26.19
N GLU A 415 -20.78 47.89 -26.09
CA GLU A 415 -21.34 48.76 -27.13
C GLU A 415 -20.40 49.98 -27.27
N PRO A 416 -20.03 50.39 -28.49
CA PRO A 416 -19.23 51.59 -28.67
C PRO A 416 -20.02 52.77 -28.09
N VAL A 417 -19.38 53.50 -27.19
CA VAL A 417 -19.90 54.78 -26.70
C VAL A 417 -19.99 55.68 -27.92
N VAL A 418 -21.21 56.02 -28.32
CA VAL A 418 -21.47 57.05 -29.32
C VAL A 418 -21.06 58.37 -28.66
N VAL A 419 -19.95 58.94 -29.11
CA VAL A 419 -19.60 60.32 -28.78
C VAL A 419 -20.36 61.18 -29.77
N GLU A 420 -21.39 61.89 -29.30
CA GLU A 420 -22.01 62.97 -30.10
C GLU A 420 -20.99 64.12 -30.21
N GLU A 421 -20.77 64.59 -31.44
CA GLU A 421 -19.81 65.64 -31.83
C GLU A 421 -20.16 67.02 -31.25
#